data_AF-A0A319EG05-F1
#
_entry.id   AF-A0A319EG05-F1
#
_cell.length_a   1.000
_cell.length_b   1.000
_cell.length_c   1.000
_cell.angle_alpha   90.00
_cell.angle_beta   90.00
_cell.angle_gamma   90.00
#
_symmetry.space_group_name_H-M   'P 1'
#
loop_
_entity.id
_entity.type
_entity.pdbx_description
1 polymer ?
#
loop_
_entity_poly.entity_id
_entity_poly.type
_entity_poly.pdbx_seq_one_letter_code
_entity_poly.pdbx_strand_id
1 'polypeptide(L)'
;MALQQNPSLVPGPITIPFFYRLVITTMEPFFAFCGALQSFLYPTVYMTSMTRGRVSSTPEMDFLHTELGGAWLYFAFVEAVVLRVFDDEQLWRFLCAAMLISDVAWCHSAAQAVGGWGIWSNVSVWSMEDHLMFWTSAPITVMRILIVLGVGLKGRQADQPRERNDWVEAEVR
;
A
#
# COMPACT_ATOMS: atom_id res chain seq x y z
N MET A 1 39.42 -26.68 -12.81
CA MET A 1 38.63 -26.47 -11.57
C MET A 1 37.54 -25.46 -11.88
N ALA A 2 36.39 -25.92 -12.38
CA ALA A 2 35.30 -25.05 -12.81
C ALA A 2 34.36 -24.80 -11.61
N LEU A 3 34.13 -23.53 -11.30
CA LEU A 3 33.18 -23.13 -10.25
C LEU A 3 31.78 -23.52 -10.73
N GLN A 4 31.20 -24.54 -10.09
CA GLN A 4 29.82 -24.93 -10.24
C GLN A 4 28.95 -23.73 -9.78
N GLN A 5 28.43 -22.99 -10.74
CA GLN A 5 27.44 -21.95 -10.50
C GLN A 5 26.21 -22.63 -9.91
N ASN A 6 26.02 -22.50 -8.60
CA ASN A 6 24.74 -22.84 -7.97
C ASN A 6 23.66 -22.02 -8.68
N PRO A 7 22.63 -22.65 -9.27
CA PRO A 7 21.49 -21.89 -9.76
C PRO A 7 20.96 -21.09 -8.57
N SER A 8 20.91 -19.78 -8.75
CA SER A 8 20.53 -18.82 -7.73
C SER A 8 19.22 -19.27 -7.07
N LEU A 9 19.22 -19.29 -5.73
CA LEU A 9 18.04 -19.46 -4.87
C LEU A 9 17.05 -18.29 -5.00
N VAL A 10 16.98 -17.63 -6.17
CA VAL A 10 15.99 -16.59 -6.42
C VAL A 10 14.67 -17.31 -6.66
N PRO A 11 13.71 -17.23 -5.72
CA PRO A 11 12.40 -17.79 -5.94
C PRO A 11 11.83 -17.17 -7.22
N GLY A 12 11.33 -18.01 -8.13
CA GLY A 12 10.64 -17.53 -9.33
C GLY A 12 9.47 -16.61 -8.95
N PRO A 13 9.09 -15.65 -9.83
CA PRO A 13 8.15 -14.59 -9.48
C PRO A 13 6.80 -15.16 -9.03
N ILE A 14 6.46 -14.95 -7.76
CA ILE A 14 5.09 -15.12 -7.28
C ILE A 14 4.29 -13.94 -7.83
N THR A 15 3.29 -14.22 -8.67
CA THR A 15 2.57 -13.17 -9.36
C THR A 15 1.50 -12.57 -8.45
N ILE A 16 1.71 -11.33 -8.02
CA ILE A 16 0.66 -10.53 -7.40
C ILE A 16 -0.53 -10.42 -8.38
N PRO A 17 -1.75 -10.80 -7.96
CA PRO A 17 -2.94 -10.72 -8.81
C PRO A 17 -3.11 -9.36 -9.49
N PHE A 18 -3.58 -9.38 -10.74
CA PHE A 18 -3.79 -8.17 -11.55
C PHE A 18 -4.60 -7.10 -10.82
N PHE A 19 -5.65 -7.50 -10.11
CA PHE A 19 -6.51 -6.56 -9.39
C PHE A 19 -5.76 -5.79 -8.30
N TYR A 20 -4.93 -6.47 -7.48
CA TYR A 20 -4.09 -5.81 -6.49
C TYR A 20 -3.07 -4.87 -7.16
N ARG A 21 -2.48 -5.29 -8.28
CA ARG A 21 -1.56 -4.42 -9.03
C ARG A 21 -2.25 -3.18 -9.55
N LEU A 22 -3.41 -3.30 -10.18
CA LEU A 22 -4.13 -2.17 -10.76
C LEU A 22 -4.43 -1.12 -9.68
N VAL A 23 -4.94 -1.56 -8.53
CA VAL A 23 -5.30 -0.64 -7.46
C VAL A 23 -4.06 -0.03 -6.82
N ILE A 24 -3.16 -0.87 -6.28
CA ILE A 24 -2.01 -0.42 -5.49
C ILE A 24 -0.99 0.31 -6.34
N THR A 25 -0.75 -0.08 -7.60
CA THR A 25 0.30 0.58 -8.40
C THR A 25 -0.22 1.70 -9.28
N THR A 26 -1.53 1.78 -9.56
CA THR A 26 -2.07 2.79 -10.49
C THR A 26 -3.06 3.73 -9.83
N MET A 27 -4.12 3.20 -9.22
CA MET A 27 -5.18 4.04 -8.66
C MET A 27 -4.71 4.76 -7.41
N GLU A 28 -4.08 4.03 -6.50
CA GLU A 28 -3.58 4.58 -5.25
C GLU A 28 -2.52 5.67 -5.42
N PRO A 29 -1.44 5.47 -6.20
CA PRO A 29 -0.42 6.50 -6.33
C PRO A 29 -0.95 7.74 -7.05
N PHE A 30 -1.99 7.60 -7.88
CA PHE A 30 -2.69 8.75 -8.44
C PHE A 30 -3.41 9.56 -7.34
N PHE A 31 -4.16 8.90 -6.45
CA PHE A 31 -4.80 9.58 -5.32
C PHE A 31 -3.79 10.17 -4.33
N ALA A 32 -2.72 9.45 -4.01
CA ALA A 32 -1.65 9.93 -3.15
C ALA A 32 -0.95 11.15 -3.78
N PHE A 33 -0.67 11.12 -5.09
CA PHE A 33 -0.11 12.27 -5.79
C PHE A 33 -1.06 13.48 -5.78
N CYS A 34 -2.37 13.29 -6.00
CA CYS A 34 -3.36 14.35 -5.85
C CYS A 34 -3.40 14.90 -4.41
N GLY A 35 -3.32 14.03 -3.40
CA GLY A 35 -3.23 14.41 -1.99
C GLY A 35 -1.99 15.23 -1.67
N ALA A 36 -0.85 14.89 -2.27
CA ALA A 36 0.38 15.67 -2.17
C ALA A 36 0.22 17.06 -2.79
N LEU A 37 -0.30 17.15 -4.02
CA LEU A 37 -0.55 18.44 -4.67
C LEU A 37 -1.53 19.30 -3.86
N GLN A 38 -2.59 18.70 -3.32
CA GLN A 38 -3.53 19.43 -2.47
C GLN A 38 -2.86 19.94 -1.18
N SER A 39 -1.97 19.14 -0.58
CA SER A 39 -1.22 19.54 0.61
C SER A 39 -0.26 20.70 0.31
N PHE A 40 0.45 20.66 -0.82
CA PHE A 40 1.43 21.70 -1.18
C PHE A 40 0.80 23.00 -1.69
N LEU A 41 -0.23 22.90 -2.53
CA LEU A 41 -0.74 24.03 -3.29
C LEU A 41 -2.05 24.59 -2.72
N TYR A 42 -2.80 23.76 -2.00
CA TYR A 42 -4.14 24.10 -1.51
C TYR A 42 -4.36 23.68 -0.04
N PRO A 43 -3.47 24.07 0.91
CA PRO A 43 -3.55 23.64 2.31
C PRO A 43 -4.89 24.03 2.97
N THR A 44 -5.44 25.20 2.64
CA THR A 44 -6.76 25.64 3.13
C THR A 44 -7.89 24.71 2.69
N VAL A 45 -7.87 24.23 1.45
CA VAL A 45 -8.87 23.28 0.94
C VAL A 45 -8.70 21.96 1.68
N TYR A 46 -7.46 21.47 1.80
CA TYR A 46 -7.16 20.26 2.56
C TYR A 46 -7.71 20.33 3.99
N MET A 47 -7.37 21.38 4.74
CA MET A 47 -7.80 21.55 6.13
C MET A 47 -9.31 21.65 6.27
N THR A 48 -9.95 22.40 5.38
CA THR A 48 -11.41 22.56 5.39
C THR A 48 -12.09 21.21 5.19
N SER A 49 -11.64 20.41 4.21
CA SER A 49 -12.21 19.10 3.94
C SER A 49 -11.95 18.08 5.05
N MET A 50 -10.74 18.03 5.63
CA MET A 50 -10.43 17.10 6.73
C MET A 50 -11.20 17.42 8.02
N THR A 51 -11.42 18.71 8.30
CA THR A 51 -11.92 19.16 9.62
C THR A 51 -13.37 19.60 9.59
N ARG A 52 -14.08 19.42 8.47
CA ARG A 52 -15.43 19.95 8.23
C ARG A 52 -15.49 21.48 8.44
N GLY A 53 -14.43 22.18 8.04
CA GLY A 53 -14.27 23.62 8.21
C GLY A 53 -14.11 24.09 9.66
N ARG A 54 -13.89 23.19 10.63
CA ARG A 54 -13.72 23.57 12.04
C ARG A 54 -12.36 24.18 12.35
N VAL A 55 -11.35 23.84 11.54
CA VAL A 55 -9.98 24.36 11.71
C VAL A 55 -9.61 25.15 10.45
N SER A 56 -9.30 26.43 10.64
CA SER A 56 -8.78 27.27 9.58
C SER A 56 -7.29 26.99 9.38
N SER A 57 -6.85 26.92 8.12
CA SER A 57 -5.43 26.87 7.78
C SER A 57 -4.77 28.20 8.13
N THR A 58 -3.61 28.15 8.78
CA THR A 58 -2.79 29.34 9.06
C THR A 58 -1.39 29.15 8.46
N PRO A 59 -0.68 30.23 8.07
CA PRO A 59 0.64 30.12 7.45
C PRO A 59 1.68 29.40 8.32
N GLU A 60 1.52 29.44 9.65
CA GLU A 60 2.39 28.74 10.59
C GLU A 60 2.29 27.21 10.45
N MET A 61 1.26 26.69 9.79
CA MET A 61 1.06 25.26 9.53
C MET A 61 1.66 24.81 8.19
N ASP A 62 2.19 25.72 7.36
CA ASP A 62 2.69 25.38 6.01
C ASP A 62 3.81 24.33 6.04
N PHE A 63 4.63 24.31 7.10
CA PHE A 63 5.66 23.29 7.27
C PHE A 63 5.05 21.89 7.47
N LEU A 64 3.96 21.77 8.23
CA LEU A 64 3.24 20.50 8.42
C LEU A 64 2.60 20.03 7.12
N HIS A 65 2.05 20.95 6.33
CA HIS A 65 1.51 20.64 5.01
C HIS A 65 2.59 20.16 4.03
N THR A 66 3.80 20.71 4.14
CA THR A 66 4.96 20.26 3.36
C THR A 66 5.39 18.84 3.77
N GLU A 67 5.48 18.55 5.07
CA GLU A 67 5.78 17.20 5.56
C GLU A 67 4.71 16.18 5.14
N LEU A 68 3.43 16.55 5.25
CA LEU A 68 2.30 15.73 4.85
C LEU A 68 2.29 15.45 3.35
N GLY A 69 2.49 16.48 2.52
CA GLY A 69 2.60 16.30 1.08
C GLY A 69 3.80 15.42 0.70
N GLY A 70 4.90 15.52 1.43
CA GLY A 70 6.06 14.64 1.29
C GLY A 70 5.73 13.18 1.60
N ALA A 71 4.96 12.92 2.65
CA ALA A 71 4.50 11.57 3.00
C ALA A 71 3.60 10.97 1.91
N TRP A 72 2.68 11.77 1.34
CA TRP A 72 1.85 11.35 0.21
C TRP A 72 2.68 11.07 -1.06
N LEU A 73 3.68 11.89 -1.36
CA LEU A 73 4.61 11.63 -2.47
C LEU A 73 5.42 10.35 -2.26
N TYR A 74 5.82 10.07 -1.02
CA TYR A 74 6.52 8.82 -0.68
C TYR A 74 5.66 7.61 -1.01
N PHE A 75 4.38 7.61 -0.62
CA PHE A 75 3.42 6.56 -0.97
C PHE A 75 3.30 6.43 -2.49
N ALA A 76 3.05 7.55 -3.17
CA ALA A 76 2.91 7.58 -4.62
C ALA A 76 4.14 7.00 -5.33
N PHE A 77 5.35 7.32 -4.88
CA PHE A 77 6.59 6.82 -5.47
C PHE A 77 6.80 5.33 -5.19
N VAL A 78 6.62 4.89 -3.95
CA VAL A 78 6.78 3.47 -3.58
C VAL A 78 5.82 2.60 -4.40
N GLU A 79 4.57 3.01 -4.49
CA GLU A 79 3.54 2.30 -5.23
C GLU A 79 3.71 2.37 -6.74
N ALA A 80 4.01 3.56 -7.27
CA ALA A 80 4.09 3.74 -8.71
C ALA A 80 5.39 3.21 -9.31
N VAL A 81 6.48 3.23 -8.55
CA VAL A 81 7.82 2.93 -9.05
C VAL A 81 8.35 1.66 -8.41
N VAL A 82 8.50 1.63 -7.09
CA VAL A 82 9.19 0.52 -6.40
C VAL A 82 8.44 -0.80 -6.59
N LEU A 83 7.13 -0.83 -6.36
CA LEU A 83 6.31 -2.04 -6.52
C LEU A 83 6.16 -2.51 -7.98
N ARG A 84 6.47 -1.65 -8.96
CA ARG A 84 6.54 -2.04 -10.39
C ARG A 84 7.89 -2.62 -10.79
N VAL A 85 8.97 -2.06 -10.23
CA VAL A 85 10.34 -2.50 -10.52
C VAL A 85 10.64 -3.83 -9.83
N PHE A 86 10.17 -4.00 -8.61
CA PHE A 86 10.45 -5.17 -7.79
C PHE A 86 9.20 -6.02 -7.63
N ASP A 87 9.19 -7.17 -8.32
CA ASP A 87 8.06 -8.10 -8.33
C ASP A 87 8.22 -9.25 -7.32
N ASP A 88 8.54 -8.88 -6.08
CA ASP A 88 8.77 -9.82 -4.98
C ASP A 88 7.63 -9.76 -3.96
N GLU A 89 7.03 -10.92 -3.65
CA GLU A 89 5.90 -10.99 -2.71
C GLU A 89 6.27 -10.45 -1.33
N GLN A 90 7.45 -10.83 -0.84
CA GLN A 90 7.88 -10.47 0.50
C GLN A 90 8.07 -8.95 0.62
N LEU A 91 8.63 -8.32 -0.40
CA LEU A 91 8.73 -6.87 -0.50
C LEU A 91 7.35 -6.20 -0.53
N TRP A 92 6.42 -6.71 -1.34
CA TRP A 92 5.05 -6.21 -1.38
C TRP A 92 4.39 -6.25 0.00
N ARG A 93 4.56 -7.35 0.73
CA ARG A 93 4.02 -7.52 2.09
C ARG A 93 4.67 -6.54 3.07
N PHE A 94 5.98 -6.37 3.03
CA PHE A 94 6.65 -5.42 3.93
C PHE A 94 6.27 -3.97 3.64
N LEU A 95 6.20 -3.57 2.37
CA LEU A 95 5.80 -2.21 2.01
C LEU A 95 4.32 -1.96 2.35
N CYS A 96 3.42 -2.91 2.07
CA CYS A 96 2.02 -2.80 2.49
C CYS A 96 1.89 -2.72 4.02
N ALA A 97 2.67 -3.49 4.78
CA ALA A 97 2.68 -3.41 6.23
C ALA A 97 3.17 -2.05 6.74
N ALA A 98 4.23 -1.49 6.14
CA ALA A 98 4.72 -0.16 6.47
C ALA A 98 3.66 0.92 6.18
N MET A 99 2.97 0.81 5.04
CA MET A 99 1.92 1.75 4.67
C MET A 99 0.69 1.64 5.60
N LEU A 100 0.34 0.43 6.05
CA LEU A 100 -0.73 0.24 7.04
C LEU A 100 -0.45 0.94 8.38
N ILE A 101 0.82 1.04 8.79
CA ILE A 101 1.17 1.80 10.01
C ILE A 101 0.81 3.29 9.83
N SER A 102 1.07 3.85 8.64
CA SER A 102 0.65 5.21 8.30
C SER A 102 -0.88 5.32 8.23
N ASP A 103 -1.56 4.34 7.62
CA ASP A 103 -3.03 4.33 7.51
C ASP A 103 -3.69 4.39 8.88
N VAL A 104 -3.13 3.73 9.89
CA VAL A 104 -3.63 3.79 11.27
C VAL A 104 -3.50 5.22 11.82
N ALA A 105 -2.34 5.86 11.64
CA ALA A 105 -2.13 7.23 12.07
C ALA A 105 -3.07 8.21 11.35
N TRP A 106 -3.27 8.02 10.05
CA TRP A 106 -4.18 8.82 9.24
C TRP A 106 -5.66 8.61 9.62
N CYS A 107 -6.10 7.37 9.85
CA CYS A 107 -7.46 7.09 10.33
C CYS A 107 -7.71 7.76 11.69
N HIS A 108 -6.72 7.70 12.58
CA HIS A 108 -6.80 8.38 13.86
C HIS A 108 -6.87 9.90 13.72
N SER A 109 -6.08 10.48 12.80
CA SER A 109 -6.11 11.93 12.57
C SER A 109 -7.45 12.40 11.98
N ALA A 110 -8.07 11.62 11.08
CA ALA A 110 -9.42 11.88 10.57
C ALA A 110 -10.46 11.87 11.70
N ALA A 111 -10.38 10.89 12.60
CA ALA A 111 -11.24 10.86 13.77
C ALA A 111 -11.03 12.08 14.69
N GLN A 112 -9.78 12.46 14.96
CA GLN A 112 -9.46 13.66 15.76
C GLN A 112 -10.03 14.93 15.12
N ALA A 113 -9.89 15.08 13.80
CA ALA A 113 -10.32 16.25 13.04
C ALA A 113 -11.83 16.52 13.16
N VAL A 114 -12.64 15.48 13.36
CA VAL A 114 -14.10 15.61 13.49
C VAL A 114 -14.61 15.64 14.94
N GLY A 115 -13.72 15.57 15.94
CA GLY A 115 -14.06 15.58 17.37
C GLY A 115 -14.01 14.22 18.07
N GLY A 116 -13.39 13.22 17.45
CA GLY A 116 -13.11 11.91 18.02
C GLY A 116 -13.87 10.75 17.36
N TRP A 117 -13.48 9.53 17.74
CA TRP A 117 -14.00 8.28 17.17
C TRP A 117 -15.52 8.12 17.28
N GLY A 118 -16.15 8.61 18.36
CA GLY A 118 -17.59 8.51 18.54
C GLY A 118 -18.41 9.26 17.47
N ILE A 119 -17.87 10.37 16.96
CA ILE A 119 -18.49 11.12 15.85
C ILE A 119 -18.11 10.46 14.52
N TRP A 120 -16.83 10.12 14.34
CA TRP A 120 -16.34 9.51 13.11
C TRP A 120 -17.01 8.17 12.79
N SER A 121 -17.28 7.32 13.78
CA SER A 121 -17.93 6.01 13.56
C SER A 121 -19.42 6.13 13.20
N ASN A 122 -20.03 7.30 13.38
CA ASN A 122 -21.43 7.52 13.05
C ASN A 122 -21.57 7.97 11.59
N VAL A 123 -21.75 7.01 10.68
CA VAL A 123 -21.88 7.24 9.24
C VAL A 123 -23.07 8.15 8.88
N SER A 124 -24.12 8.21 9.73
CA SER A 124 -25.29 9.05 9.45
C SER A 124 -25.02 10.55 9.50
N VAL A 125 -23.90 10.97 10.11
CA VAL A 125 -23.50 12.38 10.24
C VAL A 125 -22.29 12.73 9.37
N TRP A 126 -21.97 11.87 8.41
CA TRP A 126 -20.88 12.11 7.46
C TRP A 126 -21.26 13.18 6.44
N SER A 127 -20.33 14.09 6.17
CA SER A 127 -20.39 15.00 5.04
C SER A 127 -20.10 14.23 3.74
N MET A 128 -20.32 14.89 2.59
CA MET A 128 -19.88 14.34 1.31
C MET A 128 -18.36 14.12 1.27
N GLU A 129 -17.59 15.00 1.90
CA GLU A 129 -16.13 14.90 1.97
C GLU A 129 -15.69 13.69 2.82
N ASP A 130 -16.36 13.43 3.94
CA ASP A 130 -16.10 12.24 4.76
C ASP A 130 -16.33 10.95 3.96
N HIS A 131 -17.42 10.90 3.18
CA HIS A 131 -17.69 9.78 2.29
C HIS A 131 -16.61 9.63 1.22
N LEU A 132 -16.21 10.73 0.57
CA LEU A 132 -15.17 10.70 -0.45
C LEU A 132 -13.86 10.16 0.13
N MET A 133 -13.42 10.69 1.27
CA MET A 133 -12.21 10.22 1.95
C MET A 133 -12.28 8.74 2.32
N PHE A 134 -13.38 8.31 2.96
CA PHE A 134 -13.50 6.93 3.41
C PHE A 134 -13.52 5.96 2.22
N TRP A 135 -14.31 6.24 1.18
CA TRP A 135 -14.48 5.32 0.07
C TRP A 135 -13.29 5.30 -0.90
N THR A 136 -12.45 6.34 -0.92
CA THR A 136 -11.19 6.29 -1.67
C THR A 136 -10.08 5.59 -0.89
N SER A 137 -10.06 5.64 0.44
CA SER A 137 -8.99 5.05 1.25
C SER A 137 -9.30 3.64 1.79
N ALA A 138 -10.51 3.38 2.29
CA ALA A 138 -10.83 2.13 2.98
C ALA A 138 -10.67 0.88 2.11
N PRO A 139 -11.11 0.85 0.82
CA PRO A 139 -10.88 -0.31 -0.04
C PRO A 139 -9.40 -0.62 -0.21
N ILE A 140 -8.56 0.41 -0.25
CA ILE A 140 -7.12 0.27 -0.47
C ILE A 140 -6.44 -0.27 0.79
N THR A 141 -6.77 0.28 1.97
CA THR A 141 -6.32 -0.27 3.26
C THR A 141 -6.71 -1.74 3.40
N VAL A 142 -7.93 -2.12 3.00
CA VAL A 142 -8.35 -3.54 2.99
C VAL A 142 -7.47 -4.37 2.05
N MET A 143 -7.15 -3.90 0.85
CA MET A 143 -6.25 -4.62 -0.07
C MET A 143 -4.85 -4.81 0.53
N ARG A 144 -4.28 -3.79 1.17
CA ARG A 144 -3.00 -3.91 1.87
C ARG A 144 -3.06 -4.97 2.97
N ILE A 145 -4.14 -5.02 3.76
CA ILE A 145 -4.35 -6.07 4.77
C ILE A 145 -4.36 -7.46 4.11
N LEU A 146 -5.12 -7.63 3.03
CA LEU A 146 -5.20 -8.91 2.31
C LEU A 146 -3.83 -9.34 1.77
N ILE A 147 -3.06 -8.43 1.19
CA ILE A 147 -1.70 -8.68 0.70
C ILE A 147 -0.78 -9.10 1.86
N VAL A 148 -0.77 -8.37 2.97
CA VAL A 148 0.06 -8.68 4.15
C VAL A 148 -0.25 -10.08 4.70
N LEU A 149 -1.53 -10.44 4.73
CA LEU A 149 -2.02 -11.75 5.17
C LEU A 149 -1.81 -12.87 4.13
N GLY A 150 -1.36 -12.54 2.91
CA GLY A 150 -1.16 -13.51 1.83
C GLY A 150 -2.45 -13.99 1.16
N VAL A 151 -3.58 -13.29 1.36
CA VAL A 151 -4.86 -13.68 0.79
C VAL A 151 -4.88 -13.39 -0.71
N GLY A 152 -5.25 -14.40 -1.51
CA GLY A 152 -5.37 -14.27 -2.96
C GLY A 152 -4.04 -14.29 -3.73
N LEU A 153 -2.90 -14.46 -3.06
CA LEU A 153 -1.59 -14.58 -3.70
C LEU A 153 -1.41 -16.00 -4.25
N LYS A 154 -1.04 -16.13 -5.53
CA LYS A 154 -0.83 -17.43 -6.16
C LYS A 154 0.55 -17.97 -5.78
N GLY A 155 0.60 -18.80 -4.74
CA GLY A 155 1.81 -19.57 -4.42
C GLY A 155 2.25 -20.45 -5.59
N ARG A 156 3.56 -20.62 -5.75
CA ARG A 156 4.17 -21.57 -6.69
C ARG A 156 3.48 -22.93 -6.54
N GLN A 157 2.86 -23.43 -7.60
CA GLN A 157 2.51 -24.84 -7.70
C GLN A 157 3.82 -25.59 -7.50
N ALA A 158 3.95 -26.28 -6.36
CA ALA A 158 5.18 -26.99 -6.01
C ALA A 158 5.60 -27.82 -7.22
N ASP A 159 6.83 -27.61 -7.69
CA ASP A 159 7.43 -28.46 -8.72
C ASP A 159 7.09 -29.90 -8.35
N GLN A 160 6.42 -30.56 -9.28
CA GLN A 160 6.26 -32.00 -9.30
C GLN A 160 7.61 -32.61 -8.87
N PRO A 161 7.65 -33.54 -7.90
CA PRO A 161 8.90 -34.14 -7.49
C PRO A 161 9.59 -34.63 -8.76
N ARG A 162 10.76 -34.07 -9.09
CA ARG A 162 11.60 -34.64 -10.14
C ARG A 162 11.74 -36.09 -9.75
N GLU A 163 11.16 -37.00 -10.54
CA GLU A 163 11.52 -38.40 -10.51
C GLU A 163 13.05 -38.41 -10.60
N ARG A 164 13.66 -38.66 -9.44
CA ARG A 164 15.07 -38.93 -9.33
C ARG A 164 15.27 -40.15 -10.22
N ASN A 165 16.16 -40.03 -11.20
CA ASN A 165 16.50 -41.12 -12.10
C ASN A 165 17.13 -42.25 -11.28
N ASP A 166 16.31 -43.08 -10.64
CA ASP A 166 16.70 -44.28 -9.91
C ASP A 166 17.17 -45.39 -10.90
N TRP A 167 17.05 -45.14 -12.21
CA TRP A 167 17.52 -46.02 -13.28
C TRP A 167 19.06 -46.08 -13.42
N VAL A 168 19.81 -45.14 -12.83
CA VAL A 168 21.28 -45.15 -12.94
C VAL A 168 21.95 -46.01 -11.86
N GLU A 169 21.26 -46.33 -10.77
CA GLU A 169 21.80 -47.19 -9.69
C GLU A 169 21.44 -48.67 -9.86
N ALA A 170 20.50 -49.01 -10.75
CA ALA A 170 20.13 -50.39 -11.04
C ALA A 170 21.06 -51.08 -12.06
N GLU A 171 21.82 -50.34 -12.86
CA GLU A 171 22.72 -50.89 -13.89
C GLU A 171 24.14 -51.18 -13.37
N VAL A 172 24.41 -50.91 -12.08
CA VAL A 172 25.75 -51.05 -11.46
C VAL A 172 25.77 -52.14 -10.36
N ARG A 173 24.74 -52.99 -10.28
CA ARG A 173 24.74 -54.19 -9.43
C ARG A 173 24.62 -55.45 -10.26
#